data_AF-A0A559QUZ1-F1
#
_entry.id   AF-A0A559QUZ1-F1
#
_cell.length_a   1.000
_cell.length_b   1.000
_cell.length_c   1.000
_cell.angle_alpha   90.00
_cell.angle_beta   90.00
_cell.angle_gamma   90.00
#
_symmetry.space_group_name_H-M   'P 1'
#
loop_
_entity.id
_entity.type
_entity.pdbx_description
1 polymer ?
#
loop_
_entity_poly.entity_id
_entity_poly.type
_entity_poly.pdbx_seq_one_letter_code
_entity_poly.pdbx_strand_id
1 'polypeptide(L)'
;MQTLSKTVHPSSCTSIGCNILVYDTDEDALALIRSIAAEGNLVVPKKGISDVSELLSRAEFYHPDICAIFLTEELDENGLSGFDIAMQIHQSRTNVPIFMRLLPGRGINDLNVDQRRRIASCYSTSEPEKLKNYTDKFLYGFYFPNALVDIFVKTGATVLSATFKGCEIRESKPYLVYDHLITTEYTSLLPVQFTFGNGILTFHIKEEDAIALIANEHTALSSTQTTNDCLNQLISEVMNQYWGKVRYECESQYSKEEQRNPVSIPIVVNHKQNYINFGNHTPQLCFRYILLRDSSLPQPIIVEFKMMFNSVLRPSDFPERNDSKSEIDDSDYFELF
;
A
#
# COMPACT_ATOMS: atom_id res chain seq x y z
N MET A 1 -40.39 -5.64 12.85
CA MET A 1 -39.59 -5.02 11.78
C MET A 1 -38.47 -4.26 12.46
N GLN A 2 -37.34 -4.95 12.61
CA GLN A 2 -36.23 -4.58 13.47
C GLN A 2 -35.33 -3.53 12.81
N THR A 3 -35.04 -2.53 13.63
CA THR A 3 -34.06 -1.46 13.48
C THR A 3 -32.67 -2.05 13.24
N LEU A 4 -32.03 -1.69 12.12
CA LEU A 4 -30.63 -2.01 11.87
C LEU A 4 -29.76 -1.24 12.88
N SER A 5 -29.08 -2.03 13.69
CA SER A 5 -28.22 -1.66 14.80
C SER A 5 -27.05 -0.79 14.33
N LYS A 6 -26.78 0.27 15.10
CA LYS A 6 -25.52 1.01 15.11
C LYS A 6 -24.36 0.02 15.27
N THR A 7 -23.45 0.01 14.32
CA THR A 7 -22.14 -0.63 14.46
C THR A 7 -21.29 0.20 15.41
N VAL A 8 -20.99 -0.39 16.56
CA VAL A 8 -20.05 0.12 17.54
C VAL A 8 -18.64 -0.06 16.96
N HIS A 9 -17.89 1.03 16.78
CA HIS A 9 -16.50 0.98 16.34
C HIS A 9 -15.63 0.27 17.39
N PRO A 10 -14.91 -0.80 17.05
CA PRO A 10 -13.86 -1.33 17.92
C PRO A 10 -12.69 -0.34 17.96
N SER A 11 -12.31 0.02 19.18
CA SER A 11 -11.16 0.85 19.51
C SER A 11 -9.87 0.20 18.98
N SER A 12 -9.09 0.97 18.21
CA SER A 12 -7.86 0.62 17.46
C SER A 12 -8.05 -0.24 16.19
N CYS A 13 -8.86 0.24 15.25
CA CYS A 13 -8.86 -0.26 13.87
C CYS A 13 -7.64 0.29 13.12
N THR A 14 -6.72 -0.58 12.66
CA THR A 14 -5.61 -0.18 11.79
C THR A 14 -6.17 0.28 10.44
N SER A 15 -6.22 1.60 10.24
CA SER A 15 -6.71 2.19 9.00
C SER A 15 -5.61 2.10 7.92
N ILE A 16 -5.96 1.61 6.74
CA ILE A 16 -5.04 1.54 5.59
C ILE A 16 -5.12 2.87 4.83
N GLY A 17 -4.04 3.63 4.75
CA GLY A 17 -4.00 4.89 4.02
C GLY A 17 -4.01 4.70 2.50
N CYS A 18 -4.59 5.64 1.77
CA CYS A 18 -4.53 5.66 0.32
C CYS A 18 -4.26 7.09 -0.16
N ASN A 19 -3.00 7.37 -0.54
CA ASN A 19 -2.58 8.73 -0.86
C ASN A 19 -2.99 9.10 -2.27
N ILE A 20 -3.64 10.25 -2.44
CA ILE A 20 -4.02 10.74 -3.76
C ILE A 20 -3.30 12.04 -4.08
N LEU A 21 -3.00 12.24 -5.36
CA LEU A 21 -2.59 13.54 -5.88
C LEU A 21 -3.79 14.22 -6.54
N VAL A 22 -3.88 15.53 -6.39
CA VAL A 22 -4.95 16.33 -6.99
C VAL A 22 -4.31 17.51 -7.71
N TYR A 23 -4.39 17.51 -9.04
CA TYR A 23 -4.06 18.63 -9.91
C TYR A 23 -5.35 19.35 -10.29
N ASP A 24 -5.85 20.10 -9.33
CA ASP A 24 -7.11 20.83 -9.44
C ASP A 24 -7.18 21.87 -8.32
N THR A 25 -7.32 23.14 -8.67
CA THR A 25 -7.39 24.23 -7.69
C THR A 25 -8.84 24.65 -7.41
N ASP A 26 -9.82 24.04 -8.07
CA ASP A 26 -11.23 24.28 -7.82
C ASP A 26 -11.64 23.77 -6.43
N GLU A 27 -12.15 24.68 -5.58
CA GLU A 27 -12.48 24.36 -4.20
C GLU A 27 -13.70 23.44 -4.09
N ASP A 28 -14.65 23.51 -5.03
CA ASP A 28 -15.83 22.64 -5.04
C ASP A 28 -15.43 21.19 -5.39
N ALA A 29 -14.53 21.01 -6.35
CA ALA A 29 -13.93 19.72 -6.67
C ALA A 29 -13.13 19.15 -5.49
N LEU A 30 -12.29 19.96 -4.85
CA LEU A 30 -11.55 19.53 -3.66
C LEU A 30 -12.47 19.17 -2.49
N ALA A 31 -13.54 19.94 -2.26
CA ALA A 31 -14.54 19.64 -1.24
C ALA A 31 -15.26 18.32 -1.51
N LEU A 32 -15.62 18.05 -2.78
CA LEU A 32 -16.22 16.79 -3.19
C LEU A 32 -15.27 15.59 -2.99
N ILE A 33 -14.01 15.72 -3.41
CA ILE A 33 -13.01 14.65 -3.21
C ILE A 33 -12.84 14.38 -1.71
N ARG A 34 -12.83 15.42 -0.87
CA ARG A 34 -12.76 15.28 0.59
C ARG A 34 -13.99 14.64 1.21
N SER A 35 -15.19 14.93 0.71
CA SER A 35 -16.41 14.31 1.26
C SER A 35 -16.42 12.81 1.00
N ILE A 36 -15.97 12.38 -0.19
CA ILE A 36 -15.83 10.96 -0.52
C ILE A 36 -14.70 10.31 0.28
N ALA A 37 -13.63 11.05 0.55
CA ALA A 37 -12.54 10.59 1.40
C ALA A 37 -12.92 10.45 2.87
N ALA A 38 -13.80 11.31 3.40
CA ALA A 38 -14.25 11.26 4.79
C ALA A 38 -15.04 9.98 5.11
N GLU A 39 -15.68 9.38 4.11
CA GLU A 39 -16.36 8.09 4.22
C GLU A 39 -15.42 6.88 4.07
N GLY A 40 -14.15 7.10 3.69
CA GLY A 40 -13.15 6.05 3.51
C GLY A 40 -11.78 6.40 4.09
N ASN A 41 -10.72 5.76 3.59
CA ASN A 41 -9.36 5.94 4.11
C ASN A 41 -8.42 6.72 3.15
N LEU A 42 -8.99 7.54 2.27
CA LEU A 42 -8.21 8.36 1.34
C LEU A 42 -7.54 9.53 2.07
N VAL A 43 -6.25 9.74 1.78
CA VAL A 43 -5.48 10.87 2.28
C VAL A 43 -5.45 11.94 1.18
N VAL A 44 -6.34 12.92 1.31
CA VAL A 44 -6.50 14.03 0.36
C VAL A 44 -5.60 15.20 0.77
N PRO A 45 -4.86 15.82 -0.17
CA PRO A 45 -4.05 16.98 0.16
C PRO A 45 -4.92 18.18 0.58
N LYS A 46 -4.35 19.04 1.43
CA LYS A 46 -5.01 20.26 1.92
C LYS A 46 -5.27 21.29 0.82
N LYS A 47 -4.50 21.23 -0.26
CA LYS A 47 -4.66 22.07 -1.45
C LYS A 47 -4.34 21.22 -2.67
N GLY A 48 -4.98 21.56 -3.79
CA GLY A 48 -4.56 21.05 -5.08
C GLY A 48 -3.17 21.54 -5.44
N ILE A 49 -2.49 20.76 -6.26
CA ILE A 49 -1.24 21.13 -6.91
C ILE A 49 -1.60 21.97 -8.13
N SER A 50 -0.95 23.12 -8.28
CA SER A 50 -1.11 24.02 -9.43
C SER A 50 0.11 24.02 -10.35
N ASP A 51 1.23 23.47 -9.89
CA ASP A 51 2.46 23.36 -10.68
C ASP A 51 2.62 21.93 -11.21
N VAL A 52 2.66 21.79 -12.54
CA VAL A 52 2.90 20.52 -13.22
C VAL A 52 4.24 19.91 -12.83
N SER A 53 5.28 20.71 -12.62
CA SER A 53 6.59 20.21 -12.19
C SER A 53 6.53 19.61 -10.78
N GLU A 54 5.78 20.24 -9.86
CA GLU A 54 5.50 19.66 -8.55
C GLU A 54 4.71 18.36 -8.70
N LEU A 55 3.65 18.34 -9.51
CA LEU A 55 2.85 17.13 -9.71
C LEU A 55 3.69 15.99 -10.28
N LEU A 56 4.45 16.22 -11.34
CA LEU A 56 5.28 15.20 -11.98
C LEU A 56 6.39 14.75 -11.05
N SER A 57 7.07 15.66 -10.34
CA SER A 57 8.09 15.25 -9.37
C SER A 57 7.53 14.39 -8.24
N ARG A 58 6.33 14.71 -7.74
CA ARG A 58 5.62 13.90 -6.75
C ARG A 58 5.15 12.57 -7.33
N ALA A 59 4.64 12.60 -8.55
CA ALA A 59 4.17 11.44 -9.29
C ALA A 59 5.28 10.55 -9.81
N GLU A 60 6.53 11.00 -9.93
CA GLU A 60 7.63 10.20 -10.50
C GLU A 60 8.68 9.85 -9.44
N PHE A 61 9.11 10.82 -8.63
CA PHE A 61 10.32 10.71 -7.79
C PHE A 61 10.04 10.65 -6.28
N TYR A 62 9.05 11.39 -5.77
CA TYR A 62 8.92 11.59 -4.32
C TYR A 62 7.89 10.70 -3.61
N HIS A 63 6.91 10.13 -4.33
CA HIS A 63 5.90 9.27 -3.71
C HIS A 63 5.69 7.97 -4.51
N PRO A 64 6.29 6.85 -4.09
CA PRO A 64 5.87 5.52 -4.55
C PRO A 64 4.47 5.14 -4.03
N ASP A 65 3.93 5.90 -3.07
CA ASP A 65 2.72 5.56 -2.31
C ASP A 65 1.42 6.06 -2.94
N ILE A 66 1.43 6.37 -4.25
CA ILE A 66 0.29 6.99 -4.91
C ILE A 66 -0.75 5.92 -5.27
N CYS A 67 -1.96 6.13 -4.75
CA CYS A 67 -3.12 5.32 -5.06
C CYS A 67 -3.85 5.78 -6.32
N ALA A 68 -4.00 7.10 -6.49
CA ALA A 68 -4.80 7.68 -7.56
C ALA A 68 -4.39 9.13 -7.80
N ILE A 69 -4.73 9.62 -8.99
CA ILE A 69 -4.47 10.99 -9.40
C ILE A 69 -5.75 11.60 -9.94
N PHE A 70 -6.13 12.74 -9.39
CA PHE A 70 -7.26 13.54 -9.84
C PHE A 70 -6.71 14.70 -10.65
N LEU A 71 -7.20 14.87 -11.86
CA LEU A 71 -6.80 15.94 -12.78
C LEU A 71 -8.04 16.71 -13.23
N THR A 72 -7.86 17.94 -13.70
CA THR A 72 -8.90 18.73 -14.37
C THR A 72 -8.61 18.90 -15.86
N GLU A 73 -9.66 18.89 -16.67
CA GLU A 73 -9.59 19.24 -18.09
C GLU A 73 -9.26 20.72 -18.33
N GLU A 74 -9.49 21.58 -17.32
CA GLU A 74 -9.15 23.00 -17.40
C GLU A 74 -7.68 23.22 -17.71
N LEU A 75 -7.41 24.26 -18.50
CA LEU A 75 -6.05 24.67 -18.82
C LEU A 75 -5.45 25.37 -17.61
N ASP A 76 -4.20 25.02 -17.29
CA ASP A 76 -3.43 25.74 -16.30
C ASP A 76 -2.86 27.07 -16.83
N GLU A 77 -2.11 27.77 -15.99
CA GLU A 77 -1.46 29.05 -16.33
C GLU A 77 -0.47 28.94 -17.51
N ASN A 78 0.02 27.73 -17.80
CA ASN A 78 0.93 27.41 -18.89
C ASN A 78 0.20 26.87 -20.14
N GLY A 79 -1.13 26.78 -20.11
CA GLY A 79 -1.95 26.27 -21.21
C GLY A 79 -1.93 24.74 -21.35
N LEU A 80 -1.52 23.99 -20.33
CA LEU A 80 -1.58 22.53 -20.32
C LEU A 80 -2.93 22.05 -19.78
N SER A 81 -3.51 21.05 -20.43
CA SER A 81 -4.72 20.38 -19.92
C SER A 81 -4.35 19.18 -19.06
N GLY A 82 -5.25 18.75 -18.17
CA GLY A 82 -5.09 17.48 -17.47
C GLY A 82 -4.92 16.28 -18.38
N PHE A 83 -5.40 16.31 -19.63
CA PHE A 83 -5.16 15.22 -20.59
C PHE A 83 -3.70 15.15 -21.05
N ASP A 84 -3.03 16.29 -21.20
CA ASP A 84 -1.60 16.34 -21.53
C ASP A 84 -0.75 15.76 -20.39
N ILE A 85 -1.14 16.08 -19.16
CA ILE A 85 -0.52 15.57 -17.93
C ILE A 85 -0.79 14.06 -17.79
N ALA A 86 -2.04 13.63 -17.99
CA ALA A 86 -2.42 12.21 -17.94
C ALA A 86 -1.62 11.38 -18.96
N MET A 87 -1.33 11.95 -20.13
CA MET A 87 -0.50 11.29 -21.13
C MET A 87 0.92 11.06 -20.65
N GLN A 88 1.54 12.04 -20.00
CA GLN A 88 2.91 11.92 -19.46
C GLN A 88 2.95 10.90 -18.32
N ILE A 89 2.03 11.01 -17.36
CA ILE A 89 1.98 10.08 -16.22
C ILE A 89 1.70 8.66 -16.68
N HIS A 90 0.76 8.44 -17.60
CA HIS A 90 0.42 7.09 -18.06
C HIS A 90 1.59 6.39 -18.79
N GLN A 91 2.54 7.15 -19.36
CA GLN A 91 3.75 6.60 -19.97
C GLN A 91 4.73 6.04 -18.93
N SER A 92 4.84 6.66 -17.76
CA SER A 92 5.74 6.25 -16.69
C SER A 92 5.07 5.34 -15.65
N ARG A 93 3.75 5.50 -15.42
CA ARG A 93 2.95 4.79 -14.41
C ARG A 93 1.59 4.32 -14.94
N THR A 94 1.59 3.25 -15.72
CA THR A 94 0.39 2.74 -16.42
C THR A 94 -0.72 2.21 -15.50
N ASN A 95 -0.41 1.76 -14.28
CA ASN A 95 -1.41 1.17 -13.37
C ASN A 95 -2.06 2.15 -12.40
N VAL A 96 -1.54 3.38 -12.28
CA VAL A 96 -2.11 4.36 -11.36
C VAL A 96 -3.42 4.88 -11.96
N PRO A 97 -4.57 4.72 -11.28
CA PRO A 97 -5.85 5.21 -11.78
C PRO A 97 -5.88 6.74 -11.81
N ILE A 98 -6.20 7.29 -12.98
CA ILE A 98 -6.36 8.73 -13.19
C ILE A 98 -7.85 9.06 -13.32
N PHE A 99 -8.36 9.95 -12.48
CA PHE A 99 -9.72 10.48 -12.51
C PHE A 99 -9.73 11.89 -13.10
N MET A 100 -10.47 12.10 -14.19
CA MET A 100 -10.51 13.39 -14.88
C MET A 100 -11.79 14.16 -14.56
N ARG A 101 -11.69 15.37 -14.01
CA ARG A 101 -12.81 16.31 -13.97
C ARG A 101 -13.00 16.91 -15.35
N LEU A 102 -14.19 16.76 -15.91
CA LEU A 102 -14.53 17.35 -17.21
C LEU A 102 -15.17 18.72 -17.02
N LEU A 103 -15.10 19.54 -18.07
CA LEU A 103 -15.85 20.79 -18.12
C LEU A 103 -17.37 20.54 -18.07
N PRO A 104 -18.16 21.49 -17.55
CA PRO A 104 -19.61 21.35 -17.47
C PRO A 104 -20.26 20.99 -18.82
N GLY A 105 -21.15 19.99 -18.79
CA GLY A 105 -21.86 19.53 -19.98
C GLY A 105 -21.09 18.53 -20.86
N ARG A 106 -19.82 18.25 -20.55
CA ARG A 106 -19.05 17.17 -21.20
C ARG A 106 -19.15 15.86 -20.40
N GLY A 107 -19.11 14.75 -21.12
CA GLY A 107 -19.08 13.41 -20.56
C GLY A 107 -18.07 12.49 -21.25
N ILE A 108 -17.99 11.25 -20.78
CA ILE A 108 -17.04 10.24 -21.30
C ILE A 108 -17.19 9.95 -22.79
N ASN A 109 -18.38 10.20 -23.35
CA ASN A 109 -18.67 9.98 -24.77
C ASN A 109 -18.01 11.04 -25.66
N ASP A 110 -17.72 12.23 -25.10
CA ASP A 110 -17.06 13.34 -25.79
C ASP A 110 -15.53 13.21 -25.81
N LEU A 111 -15.00 12.16 -25.18
CA LEU A 111 -13.58 11.87 -25.16
C LEU A 111 -13.18 11.03 -26.37
N ASN A 112 -12.01 11.32 -26.93
CA ASN A 112 -11.45 10.47 -27.98
C ASN A 112 -10.93 9.13 -27.40
N VAL A 113 -10.57 8.20 -28.29
CA VAL A 113 -10.13 6.85 -27.88
C VAL A 113 -8.85 6.90 -27.02
N ASP A 114 -7.92 7.80 -27.34
CA ASP A 114 -6.65 7.89 -26.63
C ASP A 114 -6.82 8.49 -25.23
N GLN A 115 -7.67 9.51 -25.08
CA GLN A 115 -8.04 10.08 -23.79
C GLN A 115 -8.68 9.02 -22.89
N ARG A 116 -9.66 8.26 -23.42
CA ARG A 116 -10.34 7.20 -22.67
C ARG A 116 -9.43 6.08 -22.20
N ARG A 117 -8.36 5.78 -22.93
CA ARG A 117 -7.39 4.74 -22.55
C ARG A 117 -6.46 5.14 -21.41
N ARG A 118 -6.29 6.44 -21.17
CA ARG A 118 -5.32 6.98 -20.21
C ARG A 118 -5.93 7.33 -18.85
N ILE A 119 -7.24 7.34 -18.76
CA ILE A 119 -7.98 7.64 -17.52
C ILE A 119 -8.75 6.42 -17.06
N ALA A 120 -8.87 6.26 -15.74
CA ALA A 120 -9.72 5.25 -15.13
C ALA A 120 -11.20 5.63 -15.26
N SER A 121 -11.52 6.91 -15.06
CA SER A 121 -12.86 7.45 -15.26
C SER A 121 -12.87 8.98 -15.34
N CYS A 122 -14.02 9.55 -15.66
CA CYS A 122 -14.29 10.98 -15.58
C CYS A 122 -15.39 11.30 -14.55
N TYR A 123 -15.37 12.51 -14.00
CA TYR A 123 -16.38 12.98 -13.04
C TYR A 123 -16.70 14.48 -13.24
N SER A 124 -17.79 14.91 -12.61
CA SER A 124 -18.23 16.30 -12.51
C SER A 124 -18.57 16.60 -11.05
N THR A 125 -18.39 17.85 -10.62
CA THR A 125 -18.78 18.31 -9.27
C THR A 125 -20.29 18.19 -9.02
N SER A 126 -21.09 18.19 -10.09
CA SER A 126 -22.54 18.02 -10.04
C SER A 126 -23.01 16.57 -9.83
N GLU A 127 -22.11 15.58 -9.90
CA GLU A 127 -22.46 14.15 -9.89
C GLU A 127 -21.65 13.35 -8.84
N PRO A 128 -21.79 13.66 -7.55
CA PRO A 128 -20.98 13.06 -6.48
C PRO A 128 -21.09 11.53 -6.41
N GLU A 129 -22.28 10.97 -6.65
CA GLU A 129 -22.51 9.52 -6.61
C GLU A 129 -21.72 8.76 -7.68
N LYS A 130 -21.51 9.36 -8.86
CA LYS A 130 -20.68 8.74 -9.90
C LYS A 130 -19.24 8.63 -9.46
N LEU A 131 -18.69 9.70 -8.89
CA LEU A 131 -17.32 9.67 -8.39
C LEU A 131 -17.18 8.64 -7.28
N LYS A 132 -18.12 8.58 -6.33
CA LYS A 132 -18.14 7.58 -5.27
C LYS A 132 -18.14 6.15 -5.83
N ASN A 133 -19.00 5.85 -6.80
CA ASN A 133 -19.04 4.52 -7.42
C ASN A 133 -17.72 4.15 -8.11
N TYR A 134 -17.05 5.10 -8.76
CA TYR A 134 -15.75 4.85 -9.36
C TYR A 134 -14.66 4.67 -8.32
N THR A 135 -14.59 5.49 -7.28
CA THR A 135 -13.61 5.32 -6.20
C THR A 135 -13.84 4.01 -5.44
N ASP A 136 -15.10 3.62 -5.20
CA ASP A 136 -15.44 2.34 -4.57
C ASP A 136 -14.95 1.16 -5.40
N LYS A 137 -15.13 1.23 -6.71
CA LYS A 137 -14.68 0.19 -7.63
C LYS A 137 -13.15 0.10 -7.74
N PHE A 138 -12.48 1.24 -7.91
CA PHE A 138 -11.05 1.28 -8.23
C PHE A 138 -10.17 1.27 -6.97
N LEU A 139 -10.56 1.97 -5.91
CA LEU A 139 -9.75 2.20 -4.71
C LEU A 139 -10.17 1.32 -3.52
N TYR A 140 -11.44 0.93 -3.44
CA TYR A 140 -11.96 0.10 -2.35
C TYR A 140 -12.42 -1.30 -2.81
N GLY A 141 -12.13 -1.67 -4.05
CA GLY A 141 -12.51 -2.97 -4.63
C GLY A 141 -11.81 -4.17 -4.00
N PHE A 142 -10.78 -3.94 -3.17
CA PHE A 142 -10.03 -4.97 -2.45
C PHE A 142 -10.23 -4.85 -0.95
N TYR A 143 -10.82 -5.88 -0.37
CA TYR A 143 -11.02 -5.99 1.07
C TYR A 143 -9.75 -6.50 1.74
N PHE A 144 -9.20 -5.73 2.67
CA PHE A 144 -8.12 -6.15 3.55
C PHE A 144 -8.63 -6.17 5.00
N PRO A 145 -8.81 -7.36 5.61
CA PRO A 145 -9.24 -7.46 7.00
C PRO A 145 -8.24 -6.79 7.94
N ASN A 146 -8.71 -5.94 8.87
CA ASN A 146 -7.81 -5.23 9.79
C ASN A 146 -6.97 -6.19 10.63
N ALA A 147 -7.55 -7.31 11.09
CA ALA A 147 -6.81 -8.32 11.84
C ALA A 147 -5.67 -8.95 11.02
N LEU A 148 -5.85 -9.14 9.71
CA LEU A 148 -4.80 -9.61 8.81
C LEU A 148 -3.71 -8.56 8.62
N VAL A 149 -4.10 -7.29 8.42
CA VAL A 149 -3.18 -6.15 8.32
C VAL A 149 -2.33 -6.04 9.58
N ASP A 150 -2.94 -6.19 10.76
CA ASP A 150 -2.26 -6.17 12.06
C ASP A 150 -1.21 -7.25 12.17
N ILE A 151 -1.51 -8.48 11.73
CA ILE A 151 -0.55 -9.59 11.71
C ILE A 151 0.68 -9.18 10.89
N PHE A 152 0.48 -8.66 9.68
CA PHE A 152 1.58 -8.24 8.81
C PHE A 152 2.44 -7.12 9.44
N VAL A 153 1.80 -6.07 9.95
CA VAL A 153 2.49 -4.92 10.57
C VAL A 153 3.30 -5.36 11.79
N LYS A 154 2.67 -6.05 12.74
CA LYS A 154 3.31 -6.46 14.00
C LYS A 154 4.42 -7.48 13.77
N THR A 155 4.20 -8.41 12.83
CA THR A 155 5.23 -9.41 12.47
C THR A 155 6.45 -8.73 11.86
N GLY A 156 6.25 -7.73 11.01
CA GLY A 156 7.34 -6.96 10.40
C GLY A 156 8.20 -6.27 11.45
N ALA A 157 7.57 -5.51 12.35
CA ALA A 157 8.29 -4.86 13.43
C ALA A 157 9.05 -5.85 14.32
N THR A 158 8.44 -6.99 14.63
CA THR A 158 9.06 -8.05 15.44
C THR A 158 10.28 -8.66 14.75
N VAL A 159 10.19 -8.98 13.45
CA VAL A 159 11.29 -9.57 12.68
C VAL A 159 12.43 -8.58 12.47
N LEU A 160 12.10 -7.33 12.14
CA LEU A 160 13.08 -6.27 11.98
C LEU A 160 13.82 -5.99 13.29
N SER A 161 13.11 -5.95 14.42
CA SER A 161 13.72 -5.75 15.75
C SER A 161 14.63 -6.91 16.15
N ALA A 162 14.29 -8.14 15.76
CA ALA A 162 15.12 -9.33 16.02
C ALA A 162 16.36 -9.40 15.11
N THR A 163 16.22 -8.98 13.85
CA THR A 163 17.30 -9.03 12.86
C THR A 163 18.29 -7.88 13.04
N PHE A 164 17.80 -6.66 13.29
CA PHE A 164 18.59 -5.45 13.34
C PHE A 164 18.85 -4.99 14.77
N LYS A 165 20.05 -5.31 15.27
CA LYS A 165 20.48 -4.99 16.63
C LYS A 165 20.62 -3.49 16.82
N GLY A 166 20.24 -2.98 17.99
CA GLY A 166 20.45 -1.57 18.37
C GLY A 166 19.71 -0.55 17.48
N CYS A 167 18.65 -0.98 16.78
CA CYS A 167 17.77 -0.10 16.02
C CYS A 167 16.41 0.00 16.73
N GLU A 168 15.90 1.22 16.88
CA GLU A 168 14.50 1.46 17.20
C GLU A 168 13.69 1.31 15.90
N ILE A 169 12.71 0.41 15.90
CA ILE A 169 11.83 0.21 14.74
C ILE A 169 10.56 1.02 14.94
N ARG A 170 10.28 1.95 14.02
CA ARG A 170 9.01 2.68 13.97
C ARG A 170 8.18 2.25 12.79
N GLU A 171 6.98 1.76 13.04
CA GLU A 171 6.03 1.44 11.98
C GLU A 171 5.38 2.72 11.43
N SER A 172 5.23 2.78 10.11
CA SER A 172 4.34 3.75 9.46
C SER A 172 2.94 3.16 9.31
N LYS A 173 1.94 4.02 9.11
CA LYS A 173 0.59 3.60 8.76
C LYS A 173 0.63 2.74 7.48
N PRO A 174 0.00 1.55 7.44
CA PRO A 174 -0.04 0.74 6.22
C PRO A 174 -0.80 1.48 5.13
N TYR A 175 -0.44 1.23 3.87
CA TYR A 175 -1.01 1.96 2.74
C TYR A 175 -1.14 1.09 1.49
N LEU A 176 -1.98 1.52 0.54
CA LEU A 176 -2.14 0.86 -0.75
C LEU A 176 -1.32 1.53 -1.84
N VAL A 177 -0.76 0.72 -2.75
CA VAL A 177 -0.07 1.18 -3.96
C VAL A 177 -0.59 0.42 -5.15
N TYR A 178 -0.96 1.15 -6.20
CA TYR A 178 -1.40 0.58 -7.48
C TYR A 178 -0.30 0.52 -8.52
N ASP A 179 0.80 1.24 -8.28
CA ASP A 179 1.98 1.16 -9.13
C ASP A 179 2.76 -0.14 -8.87
N HIS A 180 3.35 -0.71 -9.91
CA HIS A 180 4.19 -1.90 -9.82
C HIS A 180 5.65 -1.62 -10.24
N LEU A 181 6.06 -0.36 -10.15
CA LEU A 181 7.43 0.08 -10.35
C LEU A 181 8.32 -0.40 -9.18
N ILE A 182 9.46 -0.99 -9.52
CA ILE A 182 10.55 -1.29 -8.60
C ILE A 182 11.37 -0.02 -8.43
N THR A 183 11.22 0.65 -7.28
CA THR A 183 11.95 1.88 -6.96
C THR A 183 13.20 1.65 -6.12
N THR A 184 13.38 0.45 -5.56
CA THR A 184 14.50 0.08 -4.70
C THR A 184 15.45 -0.89 -5.38
N GLU A 185 16.76 -0.67 -5.21
CA GLU A 185 17.83 -1.45 -5.85
C GLU A 185 17.80 -2.93 -5.46
N TYR A 186 17.52 -3.24 -4.19
CA TYR A 186 17.39 -4.60 -3.69
C TYR A 186 15.94 -4.90 -3.33
N THR A 187 15.38 -5.87 -4.06
CA THR A 187 14.01 -6.36 -3.87
C THR A 187 14.02 -7.89 -3.84
N SER A 188 13.50 -8.47 -2.76
CA SER A 188 13.20 -9.91 -2.69
C SER A 188 11.75 -10.18 -3.07
N LEU A 189 11.50 -11.29 -3.76
CA LEU A 189 10.19 -11.73 -4.22
C LEU A 189 9.96 -13.17 -3.74
N LEU A 190 8.91 -13.38 -2.97
CA LEU A 190 8.50 -14.70 -2.49
C LEU A 190 7.04 -14.96 -2.84
N PRO A 191 6.73 -15.91 -3.73
CA PRO A 191 5.38 -16.43 -3.87
C PRO A 191 4.94 -17.10 -2.57
N VAL A 192 3.78 -16.71 -2.05
CA VAL A 192 3.24 -17.18 -0.78
C VAL A 192 1.85 -17.77 -0.95
N GLN A 193 1.53 -18.76 -0.12
CA GLN A 193 0.25 -19.48 -0.16
C GLN A 193 -0.37 -19.47 1.23
N PHE A 194 -1.60 -18.98 1.30
CA PHE A 194 -2.46 -19.05 2.48
C PHE A 194 -3.69 -19.90 2.19
N THR A 195 -4.39 -20.36 3.23
CA THR A 195 -5.67 -21.08 3.11
C THR A 195 -6.74 -20.26 2.37
N PHE A 196 -6.72 -18.94 2.54
CA PHE A 196 -7.67 -18.00 1.95
C PHE A 196 -7.24 -17.41 0.60
N GLY A 197 -6.00 -17.65 0.15
CA GLY A 197 -5.53 -17.16 -1.14
C GLY A 197 -4.02 -17.20 -1.33
N ASN A 198 -3.60 -17.04 -2.58
CA ASN A 198 -2.19 -16.91 -2.93
C ASN A 198 -1.82 -15.44 -3.08
N GLY A 199 -0.54 -15.16 -2.93
CA GLY A 199 -0.01 -13.85 -3.20
C GLY A 199 1.49 -13.86 -3.39
N ILE A 200 2.03 -12.66 -3.41
CA ILE A 200 3.46 -12.41 -3.52
C ILE A 200 3.81 -11.44 -2.42
N LEU A 201 4.77 -11.85 -1.61
CA LEU A 201 5.38 -11.02 -0.61
C LEU A 201 6.68 -10.46 -1.20
N THR A 202 6.95 -9.19 -0.93
CA THR A 202 8.21 -8.54 -1.28
C THR A 202 8.83 -7.86 -0.08
N PHE A 203 10.16 -7.76 -0.09
CA PHE A 203 10.93 -6.97 0.86
C PHE A 203 11.87 -6.05 0.09
N HIS A 204 11.91 -4.77 0.48
CA HIS A 204 12.62 -3.70 -0.20
C HIS A 204 13.55 -2.97 0.78
N ILE A 205 14.79 -2.76 0.35
CA ILE A 205 15.79 -1.94 1.01
C ILE A 205 16.74 -1.33 -0.03
N LYS A 206 17.31 -0.17 0.24
CA LYS A 206 18.39 0.38 -0.60
C LYS A 206 19.69 -0.38 -0.40
N GLU A 207 20.52 -0.46 -1.44
CA GLU A 207 21.82 -1.13 -1.35
C GLU A 207 22.70 -0.46 -0.29
N GLU A 208 22.83 0.87 -0.37
CA GLU A 208 23.63 1.68 0.55
C GLU A 208 23.25 1.46 2.02
N ASP A 209 21.95 1.38 2.31
CA ASP A 209 21.41 1.21 3.66
C ASP A 209 21.68 -0.18 4.20
N ALA A 210 21.51 -1.21 3.36
CA ALA A 210 21.78 -2.59 3.72
C ALA A 210 23.29 -2.82 3.98
N ILE A 211 24.16 -2.22 3.16
CA ILE A 211 25.60 -2.22 3.37
C ILE A 211 25.94 -1.52 4.68
N ALA A 212 25.33 -0.37 4.97
CA ALA A 212 25.56 0.36 6.20
C ALA A 212 25.08 -0.40 7.45
N LEU A 213 24.02 -1.20 7.36
CA LEU A 213 23.59 -2.12 8.43
C LEU A 213 24.63 -3.21 8.72
N ILE A 214 25.20 -3.80 7.67
CA ILE A 214 26.20 -4.88 7.81
C ILE A 214 27.54 -4.33 8.31
N ALA A 215 28.04 -3.26 7.68
CA ALA A 215 29.35 -2.68 7.97
C ALA A 215 29.46 -2.15 9.40
N ASN A 216 28.34 -1.71 10.00
CA ASN A 216 28.28 -1.20 11.36
C ASN A 216 27.80 -2.26 12.38
N GLU A 217 27.85 -3.56 12.04
CA GLU A 217 27.56 -4.67 12.96
C GLU A 217 26.14 -4.68 13.56
N HIS A 218 25.18 -4.06 12.86
CA HIS A 218 23.76 -4.11 13.24
C HIS A 218 23.07 -5.40 12.81
N THR A 219 23.80 -6.31 12.15
CA THR A 219 23.31 -7.64 11.75
C THR A 219 24.20 -8.72 12.35
N ALA A 220 23.82 -9.99 12.21
CA ALA A 220 24.70 -11.11 12.59
C ALA A 220 25.81 -11.40 11.56
N LEU A 221 25.83 -10.71 10.42
CA LEU A 221 26.78 -10.93 9.34
C LEU A 221 28.11 -10.20 9.60
N SER A 222 29.21 -10.81 9.16
CA SER A 222 30.54 -10.21 9.28
C SER A 222 30.77 -9.17 8.19
N SER A 223 31.38 -8.04 8.56
CA SER A 223 31.81 -6.97 7.65
C SER A 223 32.96 -7.39 6.70
N THR A 224 33.54 -8.57 6.90
CA THR A 224 34.72 -9.06 6.16
C THR A 224 34.41 -9.86 4.89
N GLN A 225 33.14 -10.15 4.60
CA GLN A 225 32.70 -10.96 3.46
C GLN A 225 32.35 -10.08 2.24
N THR A 226 32.26 -10.69 1.05
CA THR A 226 31.83 -10.03 -0.19
C THR A 226 30.47 -9.39 0.00
N THR A 227 30.38 -8.08 -0.26
CA THR A 227 29.20 -7.26 0.03
C THR A 227 27.91 -7.87 -0.52
N ASN A 228 27.91 -8.37 -1.76
CA ASN A 228 26.72 -8.88 -2.43
C ASN A 228 26.17 -10.18 -1.81
N ASP A 229 27.05 -11.09 -1.38
CA ASP A 229 26.61 -12.35 -0.76
C ASP A 229 25.99 -12.09 0.60
N CYS A 230 26.59 -11.17 1.38
CA CYS A 230 26.03 -10.71 2.66
C CYS A 230 24.67 -10.04 2.48
N LEU A 231 24.52 -9.19 1.44
CA LEU A 231 23.24 -8.55 1.13
C LEU A 231 22.15 -9.58 0.82
N ASN A 232 22.47 -10.55 -0.06
CA ASN A 232 21.54 -11.63 -0.39
C ASN A 232 21.17 -12.46 0.84
N GLN A 233 22.13 -12.76 1.70
CA GLN A 233 21.89 -13.49 2.94
C GLN A 233 21.00 -12.70 3.90
N LEU A 234 21.28 -11.41 4.10
CA LEU A 234 20.48 -10.53 4.97
C LEU A 234 19.02 -10.49 4.51
N ILE A 235 18.82 -10.19 3.23
CA ILE A 235 17.49 -10.05 2.63
C ILE A 235 16.73 -11.38 2.69
N SER A 236 17.40 -12.49 2.38
CA SER A 236 16.80 -13.83 2.44
C SER A 236 16.40 -14.21 3.86
N GLU A 237 17.25 -13.89 4.85
CA GLU A 237 16.98 -14.16 6.26
C GLU A 237 15.76 -13.37 6.75
N VAL A 238 15.73 -12.06 6.51
CA VAL A 238 14.59 -11.19 6.85
C VAL A 238 13.30 -11.74 6.23
N MET A 239 13.35 -12.08 4.94
CA MET A 239 12.18 -12.57 4.21
C MET A 239 11.66 -13.91 4.74
N ASN A 240 12.56 -14.86 5.00
CA ASN A 240 12.22 -16.19 5.49
C ASN A 240 11.65 -16.12 6.91
N GLN A 241 12.25 -15.32 7.80
CA GLN A 241 11.73 -15.10 9.15
C GLN A 241 10.35 -14.45 9.13
N TYR A 242 10.18 -13.40 8.32
CA TYR A 242 8.89 -12.71 8.18
C TYR A 242 7.82 -13.64 7.65
N TRP A 243 8.08 -14.35 6.55
CA TRP A 243 7.12 -15.28 5.97
C TRP A 243 6.77 -16.41 6.94
N GLY A 244 7.75 -17.01 7.60
CA GLY A 244 7.52 -18.10 8.55
C GLY A 244 6.58 -17.69 9.69
N LYS A 245 6.79 -16.51 10.28
CA LYS A 245 5.93 -15.97 11.34
C LYS A 245 4.54 -15.58 10.84
N VAL A 246 4.47 -14.86 9.72
CA VAL A 246 3.19 -14.47 9.10
C VAL A 246 2.35 -15.69 8.79
N ARG A 247 2.96 -16.72 8.19
CA ARG A 247 2.28 -17.96 7.85
C ARG A 247 1.73 -18.64 9.11
N TYR A 248 2.55 -18.79 10.15
CA TYR A 248 2.14 -19.38 11.42
C TYR A 248 0.95 -18.64 12.04
N GLU A 249 1.02 -17.32 12.15
CA GLU A 249 -0.05 -16.49 12.70
C GLU A 249 -1.35 -16.63 11.88
N CYS A 250 -1.25 -16.53 10.56
CA CYS A 250 -2.42 -16.66 9.67
C CYS A 250 -3.03 -18.07 9.70
N GLU A 251 -2.22 -19.13 9.71
CA GLU A 251 -2.71 -20.51 9.81
C GLU A 251 -3.37 -20.77 11.17
N SER A 252 -2.82 -20.20 12.26
CA SER A 252 -3.43 -20.34 13.59
C SER A 252 -4.81 -19.69 13.70
N GLN A 253 -5.05 -18.59 12.96
CA GLN A 253 -6.28 -17.80 13.05
C GLN A 253 -7.31 -18.11 11.96
N TYR A 254 -6.88 -18.47 10.75
CA TYR A 254 -7.74 -18.55 9.56
C TYR A 254 -7.67 -19.89 8.83
N SER A 255 -7.05 -20.91 9.44
CA SER A 255 -7.06 -22.24 8.81
C SER A 255 -8.48 -22.79 8.75
N LYS A 256 -8.90 -23.11 7.53
CA LYS A 256 -10.16 -23.82 7.23
C LYS A 256 -9.81 -25.15 6.56
N GLU A 257 -10.68 -26.14 6.74
CA GLU A 257 -10.51 -27.48 6.14
C GLU A 257 -10.53 -27.44 4.59
N GLU A 258 -11.26 -26.50 3.99
CA GLU A 258 -11.28 -26.29 2.54
C GLU A 258 -10.15 -25.35 2.11
N GLN A 259 -9.05 -25.93 1.63
CA GLN A 259 -7.99 -25.19 0.97
C GLN A 259 -8.44 -24.73 -0.42
N ARG A 260 -8.29 -23.44 -0.72
CA ARG A 260 -8.42 -22.98 -2.11
C ARG A 260 -7.28 -23.58 -2.93
N ASN A 261 -7.61 -24.18 -4.08
CA ASN A 261 -6.60 -24.68 -5.00
C ASN A 261 -5.66 -23.53 -5.41
N PRO A 262 -4.33 -23.72 -5.32
CA PRO A 262 -3.40 -22.66 -5.62
C PRO A 262 -3.46 -22.32 -7.11
N VAL A 263 -3.81 -21.07 -7.42
CA VAL A 263 -3.61 -20.51 -8.76
C VAL A 263 -2.26 -19.79 -8.74
N SER A 264 -1.29 -20.36 -9.44
CA SER A 264 -0.02 -19.69 -9.73
C SER A 264 -0.20 -18.83 -10.96
N ILE A 265 0.11 -17.54 -10.84
CA ILE A 265 0.14 -16.61 -11.97
C ILE A 265 1.59 -16.31 -12.35
N PRO A 266 1.90 -16.13 -13.64
CA PRO A 266 3.25 -15.82 -14.08
C PRO A 266 3.65 -14.42 -13.61
N ILE A 267 4.88 -14.30 -13.12
CA ILE A 267 5.51 -13.01 -12.80
C ILE A 267 6.31 -12.58 -14.03
N VAL A 268 6.04 -11.39 -14.55
CA VAL A 268 6.77 -10.80 -15.68
C VAL A 268 7.62 -9.65 -15.17
N VAL A 269 8.94 -9.76 -15.32
CA VAL A 269 9.89 -8.71 -14.94
C VAL A 269 10.36 -7.99 -16.20
N ASN A 270 10.12 -6.68 -16.25
CA ASN A 270 10.63 -5.80 -17.29
C ASN A 270 11.77 -4.94 -16.73
N HIS A 271 12.99 -5.41 -16.94
CA HIS A 271 14.20 -4.74 -16.47
C HIS A 271 14.40 -3.35 -17.09
N LYS A 272 13.96 -3.12 -18.33
CA LYS A 272 14.14 -1.83 -19.00
C LYS A 272 13.31 -0.72 -18.33
N GLN A 273 12.15 -1.09 -17.81
CA GLN A 273 11.21 -0.16 -17.17
C GLN A 273 11.20 -0.29 -15.64
N ASN A 274 12.09 -1.10 -15.05
CA ASN A 274 12.08 -1.44 -13.63
C ASN A 274 10.69 -1.83 -13.14
N TYR A 275 9.98 -2.67 -13.89
CA TYR A 275 8.56 -2.93 -13.69
C TYR A 275 8.29 -4.41 -13.49
N ILE A 276 7.49 -4.78 -12.49
CA ILE A 276 7.05 -6.16 -12.28
C ILE A 276 5.55 -6.25 -12.52
N ASN A 277 5.13 -7.11 -13.43
CA ASN A 277 3.74 -7.49 -13.56
C ASN A 277 3.50 -8.80 -12.85
N PHE A 278 2.50 -8.83 -11.98
CA PHE A 278 2.09 -10.04 -11.29
C PHE A 278 0.90 -10.72 -11.97
N GLY A 279 0.49 -10.28 -13.16
CA GLY A 279 -0.60 -10.91 -13.93
C GLY A 279 -1.99 -10.40 -13.57
N ASN A 280 -2.10 -9.41 -12.68
CA ASN A 280 -3.33 -8.73 -12.32
C ASN A 280 -3.07 -7.23 -12.03
N HIS A 281 -4.14 -6.47 -11.82
CA HIS A 281 -4.10 -5.06 -11.44
C HIS A 281 -4.52 -4.87 -9.98
N THR A 282 -4.19 -5.82 -9.10
CA THR A 282 -4.56 -5.73 -7.68
C THR A 282 -3.61 -4.77 -6.95
N PRO A 283 -4.10 -3.98 -5.98
CA PRO A 283 -3.23 -3.11 -5.20
C PRO A 283 -2.29 -3.91 -4.32
N GLN A 284 -1.10 -3.36 -4.13
CA GLN A 284 -0.13 -3.81 -3.14
C GLN A 284 -0.48 -3.21 -1.78
N LEU A 285 -0.59 -4.05 -0.75
CA LEU A 285 -0.64 -3.60 0.63
C LEU A 285 0.79 -3.43 1.14
N CYS A 286 1.16 -2.21 1.49
CA CYS A 286 2.52 -1.83 1.85
C CYS A 286 2.66 -1.52 3.34
N PHE A 287 3.77 -1.99 3.92
CA PHE A 287 4.15 -1.81 5.31
C PHE A 287 5.54 -1.19 5.36
N ARG A 288 5.63 0.08 5.75
CA ARG A 288 6.88 0.82 5.84
C ARG A 288 7.37 0.89 7.28
N TYR A 289 8.66 0.69 7.47
CA TYR A 289 9.33 0.78 8.76
C TYR A 289 10.52 1.72 8.66
N ILE A 290 10.70 2.54 9.69
CA ILE A 290 11.83 3.45 9.83
C ILE A 290 12.72 2.90 10.94
N LEU A 291 13.96 2.60 10.60
CA LEU A 291 14.99 2.15 11.52
C LEU A 291 15.74 3.39 12.02
N LEU A 292 15.49 3.77 13.26
CA LEU A 292 16.16 4.87 13.96
C LEU A 292 17.29 4.36 14.84
N ARG A 293 18.36 5.14 14.98
CA ARG A 293 19.58 4.74 15.67
C ARG A 293 20.06 5.76 16.70
N ASP A 294 20.94 5.27 17.57
CA ASP A 294 21.78 6.05 18.47
C ASP A 294 23.18 6.23 17.83
N SER A 295 23.50 7.44 17.39
CA SER A 295 24.83 7.97 17.00
C SER A 295 25.70 7.34 15.87
N SER A 296 25.49 6.09 15.40
CA SER A 296 26.39 5.42 14.44
C SER A 296 26.00 5.50 12.94
N LEU A 297 24.76 5.90 12.61
CA LEU A 297 24.38 6.27 11.24
C LEU A 297 23.92 7.71 11.12
N PRO A 298 24.25 8.38 10.01
CA PRO A 298 23.86 9.76 9.79
C PRO A 298 22.37 9.93 9.43
N GLN A 299 21.66 8.88 8.97
CA GLN A 299 20.28 8.99 8.46
C GLN A 299 19.40 7.79 8.86
N PRO A 300 18.08 7.98 9.04
CA PRO A 300 17.12 6.91 9.18
C PRO A 300 17.10 5.98 7.95
N ILE A 301 17.05 4.67 8.18
CA ILE A 301 16.91 3.68 7.11
C ILE A 301 15.44 3.32 6.94
N ILE A 302 14.99 3.25 5.69
CA ILE A 302 13.62 2.86 5.33
C ILE A 302 13.64 1.46 4.75
N VAL A 303 12.80 0.58 5.30
CA VAL A 303 12.54 -0.76 4.74
C VAL A 303 11.05 -0.97 4.55
N GLU A 304 10.69 -1.75 3.54
CA GLU A 304 9.29 -1.98 3.21
C GLU A 304 9.01 -3.45 2.93
N PHE A 305 7.92 -3.96 3.50
CA PHE A 305 7.28 -5.18 3.04
C PHE A 305 6.08 -4.81 2.18
N LYS A 306 5.84 -5.55 1.09
CA LYS A 306 4.60 -5.41 0.31
C LYS A 306 3.96 -6.76 0.11
N MET A 307 2.64 -6.80 0.23
CA MET A 307 1.84 -7.99 0.01
C MET A 307 0.84 -7.73 -1.10
N MET A 308 0.91 -8.55 -2.15
CA MET A 308 -0.08 -8.55 -3.22
C MET A 308 -0.83 -9.88 -3.22
N PHE A 309 -2.15 -9.84 -3.30
CA PHE A 309 -2.96 -11.05 -3.46
C PHE A 309 -3.33 -11.28 -4.93
N ASN A 310 -3.28 -12.54 -5.32
CA ASN A 310 -3.64 -13.00 -6.67
C ASN A 310 -5.16 -13.08 -6.86
N SER A 311 -5.89 -13.18 -5.74
CA SER A 311 -7.34 -13.30 -5.70
C SER A 311 -7.94 -12.28 -4.73
N VAL A 312 -9.21 -11.94 -4.96
CA VAL A 312 -9.97 -11.08 -4.05
C VAL A 312 -10.20 -11.83 -2.73
N LEU A 313 -9.76 -11.22 -1.63
CA LEU A 313 -10.08 -11.66 -0.27
C LEU A 313 -11.56 -11.43 0.00
N ARG A 314 -12.27 -12.44 0.51
CA ARG A 314 -13.70 -12.31 0.82
C ARG A 314 -13.88 -12.15 2.33
N PRO A 315 -14.81 -11.30 2.80
CA PRO A 315 -15.12 -11.22 4.22
C PRO A 315 -15.45 -12.57 4.85
N SER A 316 -16.12 -13.46 4.12
CA SER A 316 -16.42 -14.84 4.55
C SER A 316 -15.19 -15.68 4.89
N ASP A 317 -14.02 -15.34 4.35
CA ASP A 317 -12.76 -16.03 4.62
C ASP A 317 -12.21 -15.68 6.01
N PHE A 318 -12.64 -14.56 6.58
CA PHE A 318 -12.18 -13.99 7.84
C PHE A 318 -13.36 -13.86 8.81
N PRO A 319 -13.80 -14.97 9.44
CA PRO A 319 -14.85 -14.89 10.46
C PRO A 319 -14.44 -13.87 11.52
N GLU A 320 -15.35 -12.96 11.88
CA GLU A 320 -15.09 -11.98 12.92
C GLU A 320 -14.61 -12.70 14.17
N ARG A 321 -13.59 -12.11 14.81
CA ARG A 321 -13.15 -12.54 16.12
C ARG A 321 -14.37 -12.44 17.01
N ASN A 322 -14.95 -13.59 17.39
CA ASN A 322 -15.53 -13.67 18.71
C ASN A 322 -14.33 -13.42 19.61
N ASP A 323 -14.09 -12.16 19.96
CA ASP A 323 -13.55 -11.88 21.27
C ASP A 323 -14.58 -12.53 22.19
N SER A 324 -14.39 -13.83 22.47
CA SER A 324 -14.78 -14.40 23.73
C SER A 324 -14.31 -13.35 24.69
N LYS A 325 -15.25 -12.61 25.28
CA LYS A 325 -15.01 -11.78 26.43
C LYS A 325 -13.95 -12.54 27.19
N SER A 326 -12.75 -11.98 27.30
CA SER A 326 -11.97 -12.30 28.46
C SER A 326 -12.92 -11.91 29.58
N GLU A 327 -13.66 -12.90 30.09
CA GLU A 327 -13.86 -13.01 31.51
C GLU A 327 -12.44 -12.86 32.03
N ILE A 328 -12.13 -11.59 32.33
CA ILE A 328 -11.14 -11.24 33.32
C ILE A 328 -11.64 -12.03 34.51
N ASP A 329 -11.08 -13.22 34.69
CA ASP A 329 -11.24 -13.93 35.94
C ASP A 329 -10.49 -13.03 36.92
N ASP A 330 -11.25 -12.19 37.61
CA ASP A 330 -10.84 -11.29 38.69
C ASP A 330 -10.34 -12.10 39.93
N SER A 331 -9.79 -13.30 39.71
CA SER A 331 -9.39 -14.25 40.75
C SER A 331 -7.88 -14.28 41.04
N ASP A 332 -7.03 -13.69 40.18
CA ASP A 332 -5.56 -13.69 40.40
C ASP A 332 -4.97 -12.34 40.85
N TYR A 333 -5.80 -11.36 41.22
CA TYR A 333 -5.36 -10.11 41.88
C TYR A 333 -5.52 -10.16 43.41
N PHE A 334 -5.11 -11.26 44.03
CA PHE A 334 -4.75 -11.38 45.46
C PHE A 334 -3.73 -12.53 45.50
N GLU A 335 -2.44 -12.33 45.71
CA GLU A 335 -1.85 -11.93 46.99
C GLU A 335 -0.50 -11.21 46.80
N LEU A 336 -0.28 -10.24 47.69
CA LEU A 336 1.01 -9.61 47.98
C LEU A 336 2.07 -10.67 48.35
N PHE A 337 3.29 -10.54 47.84
CA PHE A 337 4.53 -10.21 48.57
C PHE A 337 5.75 -10.25 47.63
#